data_AF-A0A9D7E3U9-F1
#
_entry.id   AF-A0A9D7E3U9-F1
#
_cell.length_a   1.000
_cell.length_b   1.000
_cell.length_c   1.000
_cell.angle_alpha   90.00
_cell.angle_beta   90.00
_cell.angle_gamma   90.00
#
_symmetry.space_group_name_H-M   'P 1'
#
loop_
_entity.id
_entity.type
_entity.pdbx_description
1 polymer ?
#
loop_
_entity_poly.entity_id
_entity_poly.type
_entity_poly.pdbx_seq_one_letter_code
_entity_poly.pdbx_strand_id
1 'polypeptide(L)' 'MNDILTYRNALGENQTTFWQRFGVTQSGGSRYESGRAIPRPVRLLITLFAAGKITEDDLWIAAGAKAKRAKPRG' A
#
# COMPACT_ATOMS: atom_id res chain seq x y z
N MET A 1 10.07 -9.24 4.78
CA MET A 1 9.77 -7.85 4.36
C MET A 1 10.74 -6.92 5.07
N ASN A 2 12.04 -7.01 4.76
CA ASN A 2 13.06 -6.31 5.54
C ASN A 2 13.28 -4.87 5.08
N ASP A 3 12.76 -4.51 3.91
CA ASP A 3 12.76 -3.13 3.43
C ASP A 3 11.51 -2.81 2.60
N ILE A 4 10.62 -1.99 3.19
CA ILE A 4 9.39 -1.50 2.55
C ILE A 4 9.68 -0.56 1.39
N LEU A 5 10.78 0.21 1.47
CA LEU A 5 11.19 1.17 0.46
C LEU A 5 11.63 0.42 -0.81
N THR A 6 12.43 -0.64 -0.65
CA THR A 6 12.79 -1.53 -1.76
C THR A 6 11.56 -2.14 -2.43
N TYR A 7 10.58 -2.63 -1.64
CA TYR A 7 9.36 -3.19 -2.22
C TYR A 7 8.55 -2.15 -3.02
N ARG A 8 8.32 -0.96 -2.46
CA ARG A 8 7.65 0.13 -3.18
C ARG A 8 8.40 0.51 -4.46
N ASN A 9 9.73 0.65 -4.38
CA ASN A 9 10.55 0.99 -5.53
C ASN A 9 10.46 -0.06 -6.64
N ALA A 10 10.40 -1.35 -6.29
CA ALA A 10 10.22 -2.44 -7.25
C ALA A 10 8.86 -2.37 -8.00
N LEU A 11 7.84 -1.79 -7.37
CA LEU A 11 6.55 -1.52 -8.01
C LEU A 11 6.55 -0.26 -8.90
N GLY A 12 7.61 0.56 -8.86
CA GLY A 12 7.67 1.83 -9.60
C GLY A 12 6.71 2.90 -9.07
N GLU A 13 6.23 2.77 -7.83
CA GLU A 13 5.22 3.65 -7.25
C GLU A 13 5.86 4.78 -6.42
N ASN A 14 5.28 5.98 -6.50
CA ASN A 14 5.61 7.04 -5.54
C ASN A 14 4.98 6.76 -4.17
N GLN A 15 5.43 7.49 -3.13
CA GLN A 15 4.93 7.33 -1.76
C GLN A 15 3.41 7.51 -1.66
N THR A 16 2.85 8.53 -2.30
CA THR A 16 1.40 8.80 -2.25
C THR A 16 0.60 7.60 -2.76
N THR A 17 0.92 7.11 -3.96
CA THR A 17 0.23 5.98 -4.60
C THR A 17 0.30 4.72 -3.74
N PHE A 18 1.50 4.36 -3.29
CA PHE A 18 1.71 3.16 -2.50
C PHE A 18 0.99 3.21 -1.14
N TRP A 19 1.19 4.30 -0.40
CA TRP A 19 0.70 4.39 0.98
C TRP A 19 -0.81 4.64 1.09
N GLN A 20 -1.39 5.38 0.14
CA GLN A 20 -2.84 5.61 0.11
C GLN A 20 -3.63 4.31 0.00
N ARG A 21 -3.10 3.32 -0.73
CA ARG A 21 -3.71 1.98 -0.85
C ARG A 21 -3.92 1.30 0.51
N PHE A 22 -3.05 1.59 1.48
CA PHE A 22 -3.12 1.03 2.84
C PHE A 22 -3.70 2.03 3.86
N GLY A 23 -4.41 3.06 3.41
CA GLY A 23 -5.01 4.07 4.27
C GLY A 23 -4.00 5.00 4.95
N VAL A 24 -2.78 5.12 4.41
CA VAL A 24 -1.70 5.94 4.97
C VAL A 24 -1.48 7.18 4.11
N THR A 25 -1.36 8.35 4.74
CA THR A 25 -1.01 9.60 4.05
C THR A 25 0.42 9.58 3.53
N GLN A 26 0.74 10.38 2.50
CA GLN A 26 2.12 10.46 1.99
C GLN A 26 3.13 10.84 3.10
N SER A 27 2.81 11.82 3.94
CA SER A 27 3.68 12.23 5.05
C SER A 27 3.83 11.16 6.13
N GLY A 28 2.79 10.34 6.35
CA GLY A 28 2.87 9.15 7.19
C GLY A 28 3.81 8.10 6.61
N GLY A 29 3.66 7.81 5.32
CA GLY A 29 4.50 6.88 4.58
C GLY A 29 5.98 7.28 4.54
N SER A 30 6.26 8.57 4.31
CA SER A 30 7.60 9.13 4.36
C SER A 30 8.30 8.84 5.70
N ARG A 31 7.59 8.99 6.82
CA ARG A 31 8.13 8.67 8.16
C ARG A 31 8.44 7.18 8.32
N TYR A 32 7.62 6.32 7.75
CA TYR A 32 7.85 4.87 7.80
C TYR A 32 9.06 4.47 6.97
N GLU A 33 9.23 5.06 5.79
CA GLU A 33 10.40 4.84 4.94
C GLU A 33 11.70 5.40 5.55
N SER A 34 11.62 6.39 6.45
CA SER A 34 12.77 6.93 7.17
C SER A 34 13.06 6.25 8.52
N GLY A 35 12.42 5.10 8.80
CA GLY A 35 12.76 4.27 9.96
C GLY A 35 11.77 4.32 11.12
N ARG A 36 10.66 5.07 11.02
CA ARG A 36 9.58 4.96 12.02
C ARG A 36 8.92 3.59 11.92
N ALA A 37 8.62 3.00 13.07
CA ALA A 37 7.87 1.74 13.12
C ALA A 37 6.50 1.87 12.44
N ILE A 38 6.26 1.03 11.44
CA ILE A 38 4.94 0.89 10.78
C ILE A 38 3.97 0.20 11.75
N PRO A 39 2.73 0.71 11.93
CA PRO A 39 1.71 0.02 12.72
C PRO A 39 1.49 -1.42 12.27
N ARG A 40 1.30 -2.35 13.23
CA ARG A 40 1.12 -3.78 12.95
C ARG A 40 0.01 -4.06 11.92
N PRO A 41 -1.18 -3.42 11.98
CA PRO A 41 -2.22 -3.66 10.97
C PRO A 41 -1.77 -3.32 9.55
N VAL A 42 -1.07 -2.20 9.36
CA VAL A 42 -0.55 -1.78 8.05
C VAL A 42 0.48 -2.78 7.52
N ARG A 43 1.39 -3.28 8.38
CA ARG A 43 2.35 -4.32 7.98
C ARG A 43 1.68 -5.62 7.53
N LEU A 44 0.60 -6.03 8.20
CA LEU A 44 -0.14 -7.24 7.84
C LEU A 44 -0.78 -7.10 6.45
N LEU A 45 -1.42 -5.96 6.17
CA LEU A 45 -2.01 -5.69 4.84
C LEU A 45 -0.95 -5.68 3.73
N ILE A 46 0.17 -4.98 3.95
CA ILE A 46 1.28 -4.96 2.98
C ILE A 46 1.82 -6.37 2.73
N THR A 47 1.96 -7.18 3.78
CA THR A 47 2.47 -8.56 3.66
C THR A 47 1.52 -9.44 2.85
N LEU A 48 0.21 -9.33 3.10
CA LEU A 48 -0.81 -10.08 2.34
C LEU A 48 -0.84 -9.63 0.87
N PHE A 49 -0.73 -8.34 0.61
CA PHE A 49 -0.70 -7.78 -0.75
C PHE A 49 0.55 -8.24 -1.51
N ALA A 50 1.73 -8.16 -0.88
CA ALA A 50 2.98 -8.64 -1.45
C ALA A 50 2.98 -10.16 -1.72
N ALA A 51 2.24 -10.94 -0.92
CA ALA A 51 2.06 -12.37 -1.13
C ALA A 51 0.97 -12.72 -2.16
N GLY A 52 0.34 -11.72 -2.79
CA GLY A 52 -0.76 -11.90 -3.75
C GLY A 52 -2.02 -12.52 -3.12
N LYS A 53 -2.20 -12.41 -1.80
CA LYS A 53 -3.36 -12.96 -1.08
C LYS A 53 -4.53 -11.99 -1.03
N ILE A 54 -4.26 -10.71 -1.19
CA ILE A 54 -5.26 -9.66 -1.36
C ILE A 54 -4.86 -8.79 -2.54
N THR A 55 -5.85 -8.20 -3.17
CA THR A 55 -5.75 -7.29 -4.30
C THR A 55 -6.00 -5.85 -3.86
N GLU A 56 -5.85 -4.92 -4.79
CA GLU A 56 -6.22 -3.52 -4.55
C GLU A 56 -7.74 -3.36 -4.33
N ASP A 57 -8.57 -4.17 -4.98
CA ASP A 57 -10.03 -4.18 -4.79
C ASP A 57 -10.42 -4.60 -3.37
N ASP A 58 -9.76 -5.61 -2.81
CA ASP A 58 -9.98 -6.03 -1.42
C ASP A 58 -9.70 -4.89 -0.42
N LEU A 59 -8.65 -4.10 -0.69
CA LEU A 59 -8.29 -2.95 0.14
C LEU A 59 -9.31 -1.82 0.01
N TRP A 60 -9.86 -1.57 -1.18
CA TRP A 60 -10.93 -0.58 -1.38
C TRP A 60 -12.23 -0.99 -0.68
N ILE A 61 -12.61 -2.27 -0.76
CA ILE A 61 -13.75 -2.81 -0.03
C ILE A 61 -13.56 -2.62 1.48
N ALA A 62 -12.39 -2.99 2.01
CA ALA A 62 -12.08 -2.83 3.43
C ALA A 62 -12.10 -1.36 3.89
N ALA A 63 -11.71 -0.42 3.02
CA ALA A 63 -11.77 1.01 3.29
C ALA A 63 -13.18 1.60 3.19
N GLY A 64 -14.20 0.81 2.81
CA GLY A 64 -15.54 1.31 2.51
C GLY A 64 -15.58 2.24 1.28
N ALA A 65 -14.52 2.23 0.46
CA ALA A 65 -14.41 3.06 -0.72
C ALA A 65 -15.15 2.40 -1.88
N LYS A 66 -15.90 3.18 -2.66
CA LYS A 66 -16.40 2.68 -3.95
C LYS A 66 -15.19 2.44 -4.85
N ALA A 67 -15.06 1.21 -5.37
CA ALA A 67 -13.99 0.85 -6.29
C ALA A 67 -13.85 1.93 -7.38
N LYS A 68 -12.64 2.51 -7.53
CA LYS A 68 -12.33 3.26 -8.73
C LYS A 68 -12.24 2.23 -9.85
N ARG A 69 -13.33 2.06 -10.60
CA ARG A 69 -13.35 1.21 -11.80
C ARG A 69 -12.13 1.57 -12.66
N ALA A 70 -11.14 0.67 -12.71
CA ALA A 70 -9.99 0.86 -13.55
C ALA A 70 -10.47 0.98 -15.01
N LYS A 71 -10.08 2.04 -15.71
CA LYS A 71 -10.24 2.10 -17.16
C LYS A 71 -9.39 0.97 -17.74
N PRO A 72 -9.93 0.07 -18.59
CA PRO A 72 -9.10 -0.95 -19.22
C PRO A 72 -7.96 -0.26 -19.97
N ARG A 73 -6.74 -0.75 -19.74
CA ARG A 73 -5.62 -0.47 -20.63
C ARG A 73 -5.82 -1.41 -21.82
N GLY A 74 -6.48 -0.91 -22.86
CA GLY A 74 -6.85 -1.64 -24.06
C GLY A 74 -8.11 -1.06 -24.65
#